data_AF-A0A7C0ZPD7-F1
#
_entry.id   AF-A0A7C0ZPD7-F1
#
_cell.length_a   1.000
_cell.length_b   1.000
_cell.length_c   1.000
_cell.angle_alpha   90.00
_cell.angle_beta   90.00
_cell.angle_gamma   90.00
#
_symmetry.space_group_name_H-M   'P 1'
#
loop_
_entity.id
_entity.type
_entity.pdbx_description
1 polymer ?
#
loop_
_entity_poly.entity_id
_entity_poly.type
_entity_poly.pdbx_seq_one_letter_code
_entity_poly.pdbx_strand_id
1 'polypeptide(L)'
;MAIDNIIQVKNILYVFISFLALLSIGCHRKDSPQQEPKVRLVATDRALEFDIDPRTYPHSDCVFAHHTGTGERYLVYLNEQLNRIQFYLIDSLRLSHTIELQQKGPHGVGLVIGYYVQTPDSVFVTSKGRKQIFLVNRKGELISTWDYSRYLTRSGMSVSATYSIPTHPLVIMGHEVYMDNFPEGNWNLLNQDNMKDFPIMMKLNMETG
;
A
#
# COMPACT_ATOMS: atom_id res chain seq x y z
N MET A 1 -21.57 -20.31 71.84
CA MET A 1 -20.84 -19.02 71.81
C MET A 1 -19.33 -19.17 71.56
N ALA A 2 -18.60 -20.09 72.21
CA ALA A 2 -17.17 -20.28 71.92
C ALA A 2 -16.88 -21.10 70.64
N ILE A 3 -17.73 -22.08 70.30
CA ILE A 3 -17.53 -22.98 69.15
C ILE A 3 -17.82 -22.27 67.82
N ASP A 4 -18.83 -21.40 67.79
CA ASP A 4 -19.23 -20.65 66.59
C ASP A 4 -18.13 -19.65 66.14
N ASN A 5 -17.42 -19.05 67.11
CA ASN A 5 -16.28 -18.17 66.85
C ASN A 5 -15.08 -18.93 66.25
N ILE A 6 -14.85 -20.18 66.65
CA ILE A 6 -13.76 -21.01 66.11
C ILE A 6 -14.06 -21.41 64.65
N ILE A 7 -15.33 -21.69 64.34
CA ILE A 7 -15.78 -22.02 62.98
C ILE A 7 -15.70 -20.79 62.06
N GLN A 8 -16.10 -19.60 62.55
CA GLN A 8 -15.93 -18.36 61.78
C GLN A 8 -14.46 -18.03 61.51
N VAL A 9 -13.57 -18.18 62.49
CA VAL A 9 -12.14 -17.91 62.31
C VAL A 9 -11.51 -18.89 61.31
N LYS A 10 -11.91 -20.17 61.32
CA LYS A 10 -11.49 -21.15 60.31
C LYS A 10 -11.96 -20.77 58.91
N ASN A 11 -13.22 -20.37 58.75
CA ASN A 11 -13.76 -19.97 57.45
C ASN A 11 -13.10 -18.70 56.91
N ILE A 12 -12.81 -17.73 57.76
CA ILE A 12 -12.05 -16.52 57.41
C ILE A 12 -10.62 -16.90 56.99
N LEU A 13 -9.98 -17.83 57.71
CA LEU A 13 -8.65 -18.32 57.37
C LEU A 13 -8.63 -19.05 56.02
N TYR A 14 -9.64 -19.88 55.72
CA TYR A 14 -9.75 -20.55 54.42
C TYR A 14 -9.97 -19.57 53.26
N VAL A 15 -10.77 -18.53 53.45
CA VAL A 15 -10.97 -17.46 52.45
C VAL A 15 -9.68 -16.67 52.24
N PHE A 16 -8.93 -16.39 53.32
CA PHE A 16 -7.65 -15.67 53.21
C PHE A 16 -6.60 -16.51 52.47
N ILE A 17 -6.54 -17.82 52.72
CA ILE A 17 -5.65 -18.76 52.03
C ILE A 17 -6.04 -18.89 50.55
N SER A 18 -7.34 -18.94 50.22
CA SER A 18 -7.78 -19.01 48.82
C SER A 18 -7.51 -17.70 48.07
N PHE A 19 -7.61 -16.55 48.74
CA PHE A 19 -7.27 -15.25 48.16
C PHE A 19 -5.76 -15.11 47.92
N LEU A 20 -4.93 -15.63 48.84
CA LEU A 20 -3.47 -15.65 48.68
C LEU A 20 -3.02 -16.55 47.50
N ALA A 21 -3.70 -17.69 47.29
CA ALA A 21 -3.41 -18.59 46.18
C ALA A 21 -3.75 -18.00 44.79
N LEU A 22 -4.72 -17.07 44.73
CA LEU A 22 -5.09 -16.36 43.50
C LEU A 22 -4.08 -15.25 43.12
N LEU A 23 -3.32 -14.73 44.09
CA LEU A 23 -2.28 -13.72 43.85
C LEU A 23 -1.00 -14.32 43.22
N SER A 24 -0.83 -15.65 43.25
CA SER A 24 0.34 -16.35 42.67
C SER A 24 0.19 -16.76 41.19
N ILE A 25 -0.93 -16.48 40.54
CA ILE A 25 -1.14 -16.76 39.09
C ILE A 25 -0.90 -15.49 38.25
N GLY A 26 -0.03 -14.60 38.71
CA GLY A 26 0.51 -13.54 37.88
C GLY A 26 1.42 -14.15 36.82
N CYS A 27 0.95 -14.29 35.58
CA CYS A 27 1.80 -14.56 34.43
C CYS A 27 2.89 -13.48 34.35
N HIS A 28 4.05 -13.76 34.93
CA HIS A 28 5.29 -13.09 34.56
C HIS A 28 5.57 -13.50 33.12
N ARG A 29 5.04 -12.74 32.17
CA ARG A 29 5.55 -12.76 30.81
C ARG A 29 6.99 -12.29 30.97
N LYS A 30 7.93 -13.23 31.01
CA LYS A 30 9.34 -12.91 30.81
C LYS A 30 9.36 -12.28 29.42
N ASP A 31 9.38 -10.96 29.37
CA ASP A 31 9.98 -10.23 28.27
C ASP A 31 11.45 -10.63 28.28
N SER A 32 11.71 -11.85 27.80
CA SER A 32 13.01 -12.20 27.29
C SER A 32 13.25 -11.14 26.24
N PRO A 33 14.35 -10.37 26.28
CA PRO A 33 14.68 -9.50 25.16
C PRO A 33 14.74 -10.46 23.98
N GLN A 34 13.68 -10.46 23.16
CA GLN A 34 13.72 -11.09 21.86
C GLN A 34 14.87 -10.34 21.20
N GLN A 35 16.03 -10.98 21.13
CA GLN A 35 17.10 -10.52 20.28
C GLN A 35 16.46 -10.47 18.91
N GLU A 36 16.00 -9.28 18.52
CA GLU A 36 15.54 -9.07 17.16
C GLU A 36 16.66 -9.60 16.28
N PRO A 37 16.35 -10.51 15.32
CA PRO A 37 17.37 -11.03 14.46
C PRO A 37 18.11 -9.83 13.88
N LYS A 38 19.42 -9.75 14.12
CA LYS A 38 20.28 -8.70 13.56
C LYS A 38 20.33 -8.92 12.05
N VAL A 39 19.30 -8.47 11.35
CA VAL A 39 19.25 -8.47 9.89
C VAL A 39 20.22 -7.40 9.44
N ARG A 40 21.25 -7.83 8.70
CA ARG A 40 22.19 -6.93 8.03
C ARG A 40 22.11 -7.16 6.54
N LEU A 41 22.15 -6.08 5.78
CA LEU A 41 22.43 -6.16 4.36
C LEU A 41 23.88 -6.62 4.20
N VAL A 42 24.08 -7.62 3.34
CA VAL A 42 25.40 -8.11 2.98
C VAL A 42 25.56 -7.86 1.49
N ALA A 43 26.69 -7.26 1.10
CA ALA A 43 27.00 -7.09 -0.30
C ALA A 43 27.02 -8.46 -1.00
N THR A 44 26.53 -8.48 -2.24
CA THR A 44 26.51 -9.67 -3.08
C THR A 44 27.07 -9.30 -4.44
N ASP A 45 27.86 -10.21 -5.03
CA ASP A 45 28.37 -10.05 -6.39
C ASP A 45 27.35 -10.51 -7.45
N ARG A 46 26.16 -10.93 -7.01
CA ARG A 46 25.06 -11.32 -7.91
C ARG A 46 24.36 -10.09 -8.45
N ALA A 47 24.44 -9.89 -9.77
CA ALA A 47 23.56 -8.99 -10.51
C ALA A 47 22.34 -9.76 -11.05
N LEU A 48 21.18 -9.11 -11.06
CA LEU A 48 20.02 -9.58 -11.81
C LEU A 48 19.97 -8.79 -13.11
N GLU A 49 20.13 -9.48 -14.22
CA GLU A 49 20.15 -8.89 -15.56
C GLU A 49 18.93 -9.38 -16.32
N PHE A 50 18.07 -8.45 -16.75
CA PHE A 50 16.88 -8.75 -17.52
C PHE A 50 17.12 -8.34 -18.97
N ASP A 51 16.83 -9.24 -19.90
CA ASP A 51 16.82 -8.88 -21.32
C ASP A 51 15.67 -7.89 -21.59
N ILE A 52 16.01 -6.73 -22.14
CA ILE A 52 15.04 -5.71 -22.55
C ILE A 52 15.04 -5.58 -24.08
N ASP A 53 13.88 -5.25 -24.65
CA ASP A 53 13.80 -4.97 -26.08
C ASP A 53 14.46 -3.63 -26.43
N PRO A 54 14.93 -3.42 -27.67
CA PRO A 54 15.66 -2.21 -28.06
C PRO A 54 14.90 -0.88 -27.89
N ARG A 55 13.58 -0.92 -27.70
CA ARG A 55 12.74 0.27 -27.47
C ARG A 55 12.45 0.51 -25.99
N THR A 56 12.94 -0.35 -25.12
CA THR A 56 12.83 -0.16 -23.67
C THR A 56 14.03 0.65 -23.19
N TYR A 57 13.77 1.89 -22.78
CA TYR A 57 14.77 2.72 -22.11
C TYR A 57 15.10 2.09 -20.75
N PRO A 58 16.37 1.95 -20.34
CA PRO A 58 16.77 1.21 -19.13
C PRO A 58 16.64 2.03 -17.83
N HIS A 59 15.69 2.96 -17.77
CA HIS A 59 15.37 3.74 -16.58
C HIS A 59 13.89 4.09 -16.54
N SER A 60 13.29 3.90 -15.36
CA SER A 60 11.90 4.21 -15.06
C SER A 60 11.82 4.68 -13.62
N ASP A 61 11.03 5.73 -13.38
CA ASP A 61 10.73 6.21 -12.04
C ASP A 61 9.68 5.34 -11.33
N CYS A 62 9.05 4.38 -12.04
CA CYS A 62 7.95 3.57 -11.54
C CYS A 62 8.23 2.06 -11.69
N VAL A 63 8.98 1.53 -10.72
CA VAL A 63 9.37 0.11 -10.64
C VAL A 63 8.97 -0.48 -9.30
N PHE A 64 8.20 -1.57 -9.31
CA PHE A 64 7.72 -2.24 -8.10
C PHE A 64 8.06 -3.73 -8.12
N ALA A 65 8.38 -4.30 -6.96
CA ALA A 65 8.33 -5.75 -6.78
C ALA A 65 6.87 -6.17 -6.48
N HIS A 66 6.40 -7.24 -7.10
CA HIS A 66 5.09 -7.81 -6.83
C HIS A 66 5.20 -9.32 -6.61
N HIS A 67 4.60 -9.83 -5.54
CA HIS A 67 4.55 -11.25 -5.22
C HIS A 67 3.11 -11.74 -5.30
N THR A 68 2.86 -12.77 -6.09
CA THR A 68 1.54 -13.39 -6.20
C THR A 68 1.29 -14.34 -5.02
N GLY A 69 0.02 -14.62 -4.74
CA GLY A 69 -0.35 -15.65 -3.75
C GLY A 69 0.10 -17.07 -4.13
N THR A 70 0.37 -17.30 -5.42
CA THR A 70 0.90 -18.56 -5.98
C THR A 70 2.42 -18.68 -5.90
N GLY A 71 3.12 -17.61 -5.49
CA GLY A 71 4.55 -17.62 -5.23
C GLY A 71 5.43 -17.06 -6.36
N GLU A 72 4.84 -16.61 -7.48
CA GLU A 72 5.61 -15.91 -8.51
C GLU A 72 6.04 -14.53 -8.02
N ARG A 73 7.28 -14.16 -8.34
CA ARG A 73 7.87 -12.88 -8.00
C ARG A 73 8.18 -12.10 -9.27
N TYR A 74 7.59 -10.92 -9.37
CA TYR A 74 7.74 -10.03 -10.50
C TYR A 74 8.52 -8.79 -10.12
N LEU A 75 9.40 -8.35 -11.02
CA LEU A 75 9.79 -6.96 -11.14
C LEU A 75 8.87 -6.35 -12.18
N VAL A 76 8.06 -5.38 -11.77
CA VAL A 76 7.11 -4.69 -12.62
C VAL A 76 7.71 -3.33 -12.98
N TYR A 77 7.67 -2.99 -14.26
CA TYR A 77 8.41 -1.87 -14.82
C TYR A 77 7.50 -1.04 -15.72
N LEU A 78 7.42 0.28 -15.48
CA LEU A 78 6.71 1.19 -16.39
C LEU A 78 7.66 1.67 -17.50
N ASN A 79 7.38 1.30 -18.73
CA ASN A 79 7.95 1.97 -19.90
C ASN A 79 7.02 3.12 -20.31
N GLU A 80 7.29 4.31 -19.78
CA GLU A 80 6.48 5.52 -20.01
C GLU A 80 6.47 5.96 -21.48
N GLN A 81 7.60 5.81 -22.17
CA GLN A 81 7.73 6.22 -23.58
C GLN A 81 6.78 5.44 -24.49
N LEU A 82 6.61 4.15 -24.20
CA LEU A 82 5.72 3.27 -24.97
C LEU A 82 4.33 3.11 -24.34
N ASN A 83 4.09 3.69 -23.16
CA ASN A 83 2.85 3.54 -22.39
C ASN A 83 2.56 2.07 -22.07
N ARG A 84 3.55 1.36 -21.51
CA ARG A 84 3.48 -0.09 -21.25
C ARG A 84 3.92 -0.44 -19.85
N ILE A 85 3.28 -1.44 -19.25
CA ILE A 85 3.73 -2.04 -18.00
C ILE A 85 4.30 -3.42 -18.32
N GLN A 86 5.58 -3.64 -18.01
CA GLN A 86 6.30 -4.87 -18.30
C GLN A 86 6.48 -5.67 -17.00
N PHE A 87 6.14 -6.96 -17.05
CA PHE A 87 6.26 -7.88 -15.92
C PHE A 87 7.40 -8.85 -16.18
N TYR A 88 8.48 -8.74 -15.41
CA TYR A 88 9.63 -9.62 -15.48
C TYR A 88 9.60 -10.62 -14.32
N LEU A 89 9.74 -11.91 -14.61
CA LEU A 89 9.87 -12.93 -13.56
C LEU A 89 11.28 -12.87 -12.97
N ILE A 90 11.39 -12.61 -11.67
CA ILE A 90 12.66 -12.49 -10.96
C ILE A 90 13.43 -13.82 -10.95
N ASP A 91 12.71 -14.95 -10.87
CA ASP A 91 13.34 -16.28 -10.77
C ASP A 91 13.93 -16.77 -12.10
N SER A 92 13.33 -16.38 -13.22
CA SER A 92 13.79 -16.81 -14.56
C SER A 92 14.49 -15.71 -15.35
N LEU A 93 14.50 -14.48 -14.84
CA LEU A 93 15.06 -13.28 -15.47
C LEU A 93 14.48 -12.98 -16.86
N ARG A 94 13.23 -13.39 -17.10
CA ARG A 94 12.55 -13.24 -18.39
C ARG A 94 11.32 -12.37 -18.29
N LEU A 95 11.05 -11.65 -19.38
CA LEU A 95 9.76 -10.99 -19.57
C LEU A 95 8.65 -12.04 -19.59
N SER A 96 7.70 -11.94 -18.67
CA SER A 96 6.50 -12.78 -18.63
C SER A 96 5.45 -12.25 -19.58
N HIS A 97 5.18 -10.95 -19.54
CA HIS A 97 4.21 -10.28 -20.39
C HIS A 97 4.33 -8.76 -20.30
N THR A 98 3.65 -8.11 -21.23
CA THR A 98 3.53 -6.65 -21.31
C THR A 98 2.05 -6.30 -21.37
N ILE A 99 1.65 -5.30 -20.59
CA ILE A 99 0.35 -4.65 -20.68
C ILE A 99 0.52 -3.41 -21.55
N GLU A 100 -0.09 -3.42 -22.73
CA GLU A 100 -0.09 -2.30 -23.68
C GLU A 100 -1.24 -1.35 -23.35
N LEU A 101 -0.95 -0.09 -23.01
CA LEU A 101 -1.98 0.84 -22.56
C LEU A 101 -2.32 1.84 -23.65
N GLN A 102 -3.59 1.89 -24.04
CA GLN A 102 -4.07 2.83 -25.05
C GLN A 102 -4.15 4.23 -24.43
N GLN A 103 -3.68 5.26 -25.16
CA GLN A 103 -3.83 6.65 -24.69
C GLN A 103 -5.23 7.23 -24.96
N LYS A 104 -5.92 6.70 -25.98
CA LYS A 104 -7.21 7.18 -26.48
C LYS A 104 -8.10 5.98 -26.84
N GLY A 105 -9.40 6.24 -27.03
CA GLY A 105 -10.39 5.23 -27.40
C GLY A 105 -11.11 4.63 -26.18
N PRO A 106 -11.93 3.58 -26.38
CA PRO A 106 -12.74 2.96 -25.32
C PRO A 106 -11.94 2.41 -24.14
N HIS A 107 -10.67 2.02 -24.37
CA HIS A 107 -9.76 1.55 -23.33
C HIS A 107 -8.65 2.59 -23.02
N GLY A 108 -8.87 3.86 -23.40
CA GLY A 108 -7.88 4.92 -23.35
C GLY A 108 -7.63 5.48 -21.95
N VAL A 109 -6.52 5.11 -21.31
CA VAL A 109 -6.13 5.60 -19.97
C VAL A 109 -5.29 6.87 -20.00
N GLY A 110 -4.83 7.31 -21.17
CA GLY A 110 -3.94 8.47 -21.32
C GLY A 110 -2.46 8.11 -21.18
N LEU A 111 -1.62 9.12 -20.89
CA LEU A 111 -0.19 8.92 -20.66
C LEU A 111 0.03 8.46 -19.22
N VAL A 112 0.49 7.23 -19.05
CA VAL A 112 0.67 6.58 -17.75
C VAL A 112 1.99 6.99 -17.14
N ILE A 113 1.95 7.33 -15.85
CA ILE A 113 3.15 7.71 -15.08
C ILE A 113 3.22 7.02 -13.71
N GLY A 114 2.24 6.17 -13.40
CA GLY A 114 2.23 5.39 -12.18
C GLY A 114 1.22 4.26 -12.24
N TYR A 115 1.42 3.25 -11.41
CA TYR A 115 0.51 2.12 -11.28
C TYR A 115 0.55 1.50 -9.87
N TYR A 116 -0.45 0.67 -9.59
CA TYR A 116 -0.46 -0.26 -8.47
C TYR A 116 -0.92 -1.63 -8.96
N VAL A 117 -0.15 -2.67 -8.66
CA VAL A 117 -0.47 -4.05 -9.08
C VAL A 117 -1.25 -4.74 -7.97
N GLN A 118 -2.56 -4.94 -8.19
CA GLN A 118 -3.36 -5.79 -7.32
C GLN A 118 -3.13 -7.26 -7.65
N THR A 119 -3.19 -7.60 -8.93
CA THR A 119 -2.79 -8.90 -9.48
C THR A 119 -2.15 -8.70 -10.86
N PRO A 120 -1.47 -9.70 -11.45
CA PRO A 120 -0.99 -9.62 -12.82
C PRO A 120 -2.08 -9.40 -13.89
N ASP A 121 -3.36 -9.54 -13.55
CA ASP A 121 -4.51 -9.27 -14.43
C ASP A 121 -5.40 -8.13 -13.91
N SER A 122 -4.95 -7.39 -12.89
CA SER A 122 -5.72 -6.28 -12.30
C SER A 122 -4.74 -5.23 -11.81
N VAL A 123 -4.52 -4.22 -12.66
CA VAL A 123 -3.55 -3.15 -12.42
C VAL A 123 -4.28 -1.82 -12.40
N PHE A 124 -4.12 -1.10 -11.29
CA PHE A 124 -4.57 0.28 -11.19
C PHE A 124 -3.54 1.18 -11.86
N VAL A 125 -4.00 2.13 -12.64
CA VAL A 125 -3.19 3.01 -13.49
C VAL A 125 -3.52 4.45 -13.16
N THR A 126 -2.48 5.25 -12.96
CA THR A 126 -2.57 6.70 -12.76
C THR A 126 -1.89 7.41 -13.92
N SER A 127 -2.58 8.41 -14.47
CA SER A 127 -2.16 9.05 -15.72
C SER A 127 -1.87 10.53 -15.52
N LYS A 128 -0.88 11.03 -16.26
CA LYS A 128 -0.39 12.40 -16.18
C LYS A 128 -1.54 13.40 -16.36
N GLY A 129 -1.74 14.23 -15.35
CA GLY A 129 -2.75 15.30 -15.34
C GLY A 129 -4.20 14.83 -15.32
N ARG A 130 -4.48 13.52 -15.20
CA ARG A 130 -5.86 13.01 -15.11
C ARG A 130 -6.22 12.76 -13.65
N LYS A 131 -7.29 13.42 -13.19
CA LYS A 131 -7.89 13.18 -11.86
C LYS A 131 -8.79 11.94 -11.87
N GLN A 132 -8.23 10.84 -12.38
CA GLN A 132 -8.90 9.57 -12.59
C GLN A 132 -7.96 8.41 -12.24
N ILE A 133 -8.51 7.37 -11.64
CA ILE A 133 -7.83 6.08 -11.43
C ILE A 133 -8.48 5.07 -12.37
N PHE A 134 -7.68 4.37 -13.16
CA PHE A 134 -8.16 3.35 -14.10
C PHE A 134 -7.79 1.96 -13.59
N LEU A 135 -8.68 0.99 -13.66
CA LEU A 135 -8.36 -0.42 -13.48
C LEU A 135 -8.31 -1.07 -14.87
N VAL A 136 -7.20 -1.72 -15.19
CA VAL A 136 -7.00 -2.44 -16.46
C VAL A 136 -6.65 -3.90 -16.22
N ASN A 137 -7.01 -4.75 -17.17
CA ASN A 137 -6.59 -6.15 -17.17
C ASN A 137 -5.22 -6.35 -17.84
N ARG A 138 -4.75 -7.60 -17.88
CA ARG A 138 -3.47 -7.99 -18.49
C ARG A 138 -3.38 -7.67 -19.98
N LYS A 139 -4.50 -7.54 -20.68
CA LYS A 139 -4.55 -7.16 -22.10
C LYS A 139 -4.54 -5.65 -22.32
N GLY A 140 -4.56 -4.85 -21.24
CA GLY A 140 -4.67 -3.39 -21.30
C GLY A 140 -6.10 -2.92 -21.56
N GLU A 141 -7.09 -3.79 -21.39
CA GLU A 141 -8.50 -3.42 -21.52
C GLU A 141 -8.97 -2.75 -20.22
N LEU A 142 -9.61 -1.59 -20.36
CA LEU A 142 -10.22 -0.88 -19.26
C LEU A 142 -11.36 -1.71 -18.63
N ILE A 143 -11.23 -1.99 -17.32
CA ILE A 143 -12.25 -2.65 -16.50
C ILE A 143 -13.14 -1.61 -15.81
N SER A 144 -12.53 -0.59 -15.19
CA SER A 144 -13.25 0.40 -14.39
C SER A 144 -12.48 1.71 -14.32
N THR A 145 -13.20 2.81 -14.02
CA THR A 145 -12.61 4.14 -13.83
C THR A 145 -13.30 4.82 -12.67
N TRP A 146 -12.51 5.48 -11.83
CA TRP A 146 -13.02 6.34 -10.77
C TRP A 146 -12.51 7.76 -10.98
N ASP A 147 -13.44 8.69 -11.12
CA ASP A 147 -13.17 10.10 -11.38
C ASP A 147 -13.30 10.90 -10.07
N TYR A 148 -12.20 11.53 -9.66
CA TYR A 148 -12.15 12.37 -8.47
C TYR A 148 -11.90 13.84 -8.84
N SER A 149 -12.16 14.24 -10.08
CA SER A 149 -11.96 15.62 -10.55
C SER A 149 -12.80 16.66 -9.82
N ARG A 150 -13.92 16.23 -9.23
CA ARG A 150 -14.81 17.08 -8.42
C ARG A 150 -14.50 17.02 -6.92
N TYR A 151 -13.51 16.24 -6.51
CA TYR A 151 -13.10 16.18 -5.12
C TYR A 151 -12.54 17.54 -4.71
N LEU A 152 -13.03 18.05 -3.58
CA LEU A 152 -12.53 19.25 -2.93
C LEU A 152 -12.07 18.88 -1.52
N THR A 153 -10.98 19.50 -1.08
CA THR A 153 -10.55 19.43 0.32
C THR A 153 -11.63 20.04 1.24
N ARG A 154 -11.49 19.86 2.57
CA ARG A 154 -12.41 20.48 3.54
C ARG A 154 -12.50 22.00 3.41
N SER A 155 -11.44 22.63 2.90
CA SER A 155 -11.32 24.05 2.63
C SER A 155 -11.84 24.46 1.24
N GLY A 156 -12.40 23.52 0.47
CA GLY A 156 -12.93 23.79 -0.87
C GLY A 156 -11.87 23.89 -1.96
N MET A 157 -10.63 23.49 -1.70
CA MET A 157 -9.56 23.53 -2.70
C MET A 157 -9.59 22.28 -3.57
N SER A 158 -9.27 22.47 -4.85
CA SER A 158 -9.08 21.38 -5.78
C SER A 158 -7.72 20.69 -5.55
N VAL A 159 -7.67 19.41 -5.87
CA VAL A 159 -6.51 18.54 -5.70
C VAL A 159 -5.85 18.26 -7.05
N SER A 160 -4.54 18.06 -7.05
CA SER A 160 -3.81 17.65 -8.26
C SER A 160 -4.06 16.17 -8.58
N ALA A 161 -3.69 15.73 -9.78
CA ALA A 161 -3.74 14.31 -10.12
C ALA A 161 -2.72 13.51 -9.27
N THR A 162 -3.15 12.41 -8.66
CA THR A 162 -2.27 11.46 -7.96
C THR A 162 -1.53 10.59 -8.96
N TYR A 163 -0.29 10.23 -8.63
CA TYR A 163 0.55 9.34 -9.42
C TYR A 163 1.08 8.23 -8.51
N SER A 164 0.80 6.97 -8.84
CA SER A 164 1.24 5.83 -8.03
C SER A 164 2.67 5.42 -8.41
N ILE A 165 3.67 5.94 -7.71
CA ILE A 165 5.09 5.57 -7.91
C ILE A 165 5.70 5.10 -6.58
N PRO A 166 6.90 4.49 -6.56
CA PRO A 166 7.44 3.84 -5.36
C PRO A 166 7.55 4.72 -4.12
N THR A 167 7.73 6.04 -4.29
CA THR A 167 7.84 7.01 -3.19
C THR A 167 6.49 7.46 -2.62
N HIS A 168 5.41 7.30 -3.39
CA HIS A 168 4.04 7.63 -2.98
C HIS A 168 3.05 6.70 -3.69
N PRO A 169 3.00 5.41 -3.27
CA PRO A 169 2.15 4.42 -3.90
C PRO A 169 0.68 4.66 -3.55
N LEU A 170 -0.23 4.24 -4.44
CA LEU A 170 -1.60 4.01 -4.03
C LEU A 170 -1.64 2.91 -2.96
N VAL A 171 -2.45 3.14 -1.94
CA VAL A 171 -2.69 2.15 -0.88
C VAL A 171 -4.14 1.70 -0.99
N ILE A 172 -4.34 0.44 -1.34
CA ILE A 172 -5.68 -0.14 -1.49
C ILE A 172 -6.00 -1.01 -0.28
N MET A 173 -7.10 -0.67 0.40
CA MET A 173 -7.59 -1.41 1.57
C MET A 173 -9.08 -1.71 1.39
N GLY A 174 -9.40 -2.96 1.05
CA GLY A 174 -10.77 -3.35 0.72
C GLY A 174 -11.30 -2.58 -0.49
N HIS A 175 -12.39 -1.84 -0.30
CA HIS A 175 -13.00 -1.00 -1.34
C HIS A 175 -12.52 0.45 -1.32
N GLU A 176 -11.46 0.75 -0.58
CA GLU A 176 -10.96 2.11 -0.41
C GLU A 176 -9.57 2.25 -1.05
N VAL A 177 -9.40 3.33 -1.83
CA VAL A 177 -8.11 3.76 -2.35
C VAL A 177 -7.67 4.99 -1.59
N TYR A 178 -6.51 4.88 -0.96
CA TYR A 178 -5.83 5.97 -0.31
C TYR A 178 -4.72 6.46 -1.25
N MET A 179 -4.72 7.76 -1.50
CA MET A 179 -3.80 8.39 -2.42
C MET A 179 -3.23 9.65 -1.78
N ASP A 180 -2.03 10.02 -2.20
CA ASP A 180 -1.42 11.27 -1.79
C ASP A 180 -2.25 12.47 -2.26
N ASN A 181 -2.06 13.59 -1.56
CA ASN A 181 -2.68 14.84 -1.92
C ASN A 181 -1.60 15.86 -2.27
N PHE A 182 -1.60 16.29 -3.52
CA PHE A 182 -0.82 17.43 -3.95
C PHE A 182 -1.72 18.66 -4.11
N PRO A 183 -1.48 19.73 -3.31
CA PRO A 183 -2.16 21.01 -3.50
C PRO A 183 -2.11 21.45 -4.96
N GLU A 184 -3.27 21.70 -5.57
CA GLU A 184 -3.31 22.35 -6.87
C GLU A 184 -3.08 23.86 -6.69
N GLY A 185 -2.27 24.48 -7.56
CA GLY A 185 -2.02 25.93 -7.51
C GLY A 185 -0.54 26.30 -7.39
N ASN A 186 -0.25 27.50 -6.86
CA ASN A 186 1.10 28.02 -6.69
C ASN A 186 1.67 27.63 -5.32
N TRP A 187 2.69 26.79 -5.32
CA TRP A 187 3.26 26.18 -4.12
C TRP A 187 4.02 27.21 -3.28
N ASN A 188 4.42 28.34 -3.87
CA ASN A 188 5.03 29.45 -3.14
C ASN A 188 4.03 30.19 -2.23
N LEU A 189 2.73 29.93 -2.38
CA LEU A 189 1.68 30.49 -1.51
C LEU A 189 1.39 29.59 -0.30
N LEU A 190 1.98 28.40 -0.22
CA LEU A 190 1.85 27.52 0.94
C LEU A 190 2.61 28.09 2.13
N ASN A 191 1.93 28.18 3.28
CA ASN A 191 2.48 28.68 4.53
C ASN A 191 1.84 27.95 5.72
N GLN A 192 2.36 28.15 6.93
CA GLN A 192 1.87 27.43 8.11
C GLN A 192 0.37 27.61 8.36
N ASP A 193 -0.22 28.74 7.95
CA ASP A 193 -1.62 29.05 8.19
C ASP A 193 -2.57 28.28 7.26
N ASN A 194 -2.15 27.97 6.03
CA ASN A 194 -2.96 27.23 5.05
C ASN A 194 -2.57 25.75 4.90
N MET A 195 -1.40 25.32 5.41
CA MET A 195 -0.99 23.91 5.35
C MET A 195 -1.97 22.96 6.05
N LYS A 196 -2.63 23.43 7.12
CA LYS A 196 -3.65 22.67 7.86
C LYS A 196 -4.90 22.32 7.03
N ASP A 197 -5.10 23.01 5.91
CA ASP A 197 -6.28 22.88 5.06
C ASP A 197 -6.11 21.79 3.98
N PHE A 198 -4.90 21.25 3.83
CA PHE A 198 -4.60 20.16 2.90
C PHE A 198 -4.53 18.82 3.66
N PRO A 199 -5.46 17.88 3.42
CA PRO A 199 -5.35 16.56 4.01
C PRO A 199 -4.07 15.88 3.51
N ILE A 200 -3.43 15.07 4.37
CA ILE A 200 -2.20 14.34 4.03
C ILE A 200 -2.48 13.28 2.95
N MET A 201 -3.65 12.65 3.01
CA MET A 201 -4.11 11.68 2.02
C MET A 201 -5.58 11.93 1.68
N MET A 202 -5.91 11.65 0.43
CA MET A 202 -7.28 11.50 -0.02
C MET A 202 -7.72 10.05 0.11
N LYS A 203 -9.03 9.87 0.28
CA LYS A 203 -9.67 8.56 0.28
C LYS A 203 -10.78 8.57 -0.76
N LEU A 204 -10.77 7.56 -1.63
CA LEU A 204 -11.77 7.29 -2.64
C LEU A 204 -12.41 5.93 -2.35
N ASN A 205 -13.73 5.83 -2.44
CA ASN A 205 -14.44 4.57 -2.29
C ASN A 205 -14.80 4.01 -3.66
N MET A 206 -14.34 2.80 -3.96
CA MET A 206 -14.50 2.20 -5.29
C MET A 206 -15.93 1.76 -5.62
N GLU A 207 -16.82 1.66 -4.63
CA GLU A 207 -18.24 1.33 -4.84
C GLU A 207 -19.09 2.58 -5.07
N THR A 208 -18.80 3.67 -4.35
CA THR A 208 -19.63 4.88 -4.38
C THR A 208 -19.08 5.99 -5.27
N GLY A 209 -17.79 5.92 -5.65
CA GLY A 209 -17.07 7.02 -6.30
C GLY A 209 -16.68 8.08 -5.28
#